data_AF-A0A9N9WGJ3-F1
#
_entry.id   AF-A0A9N9WGJ3-F1
#
_cell.length_a   1.000
_cell.length_b   1.000
_cell.length_c   1.000
_cell.angle_alpha   90.00
_cell.angle_beta   90.00
_cell.angle_gamma   90.00
#
_symmetry.space_group_name_H-M   'P 1'
#
loop_
_entity.id
_entity.type
_entity.pdbx_description
1 polymer ?
#
loop_
_entity_poly.entity_id
_entity_poly.type
_entity_poly.pdbx_seq_one_letter_code
_entity_poly.pdbx_strand_id
1 'polypeptide(L)'
;MCQIRHLKYLAPFSLLANIMLMTTFIICLYYIFEGEISYIDKRVIGNPARFPAFLSTIIFAIEGIGVVMPVENTMKKPEHFLGCPSVLVVAMTFIMTLYSILGLFGYFKYGDVLRASITLNLPLDHWPAICAKCFISLSILFTYPLHFYVVIDMFTRYTTPHIQEKYQNITQILARIAIVCFCGGIGIALPMLEQIINIVGALFYSILGLIIPGIVETIFRWENLGRFNWIMWKNMFIILFGICSLLSGCAVTISDIIIKLKERTS
;
A
#
# COMPACT_ATOMS: atom_id res chain seq x y z
N MET A 1 21.66 -0.77 -1.77
CA MET A 1 20.72 -1.84 -2.19
C MET A 1 19.94 -1.49 -3.45
N CYS A 2 19.48 -0.26 -3.64
CA CYS A 2 18.62 0.15 -4.78
C CYS A 2 19.28 0.17 -6.18
N GLN A 3 20.53 -0.26 -6.31
CA GLN A 3 21.22 -0.41 -7.59
C GLN A 3 21.11 -1.82 -8.19
N ILE A 4 20.52 -2.78 -7.47
CA ILE A 4 20.36 -4.14 -7.96
C ILE A 4 19.41 -4.14 -9.18
N ARG A 5 19.87 -4.74 -10.28
CA ARG A 5 19.19 -4.72 -11.58
C ARG A 5 18.33 -5.95 -11.87
N HIS A 6 18.47 -7.03 -11.09
CA HIS A 6 17.72 -8.26 -11.33
C HIS A 6 16.89 -8.67 -10.11
N LEU A 7 15.59 -8.84 -10.34
CA LEU A 7 14.60 -9.27 -9.35
C LEU A 7 15.00 -10.57 -8.63
N LYS A 8 15.69 -11.48 -9.33
CA LYS A 8 16.17 -12.77 -8.78
C LYS A 8 17.08 -12.60 -7.56
N TYR A 9 17.89 -11.55 -7.50
CA TYR A 9 18.76 -11.30 -6.36
C TYR A 9 18.02 -10.69 -5.17
N LEU A 10 16.83 -10.11 -5.38
CA LEU A 10 15.99 -9.55 -4.31
C LEU A 10 15.12 -10.62 -3.64
N ALA A 11 14.86 -11.74 -4.31
CA ALA A 11 14.03 -12.82 -3.79
C ALA A 11 14.42 -13.34 -2.39
N PRO A 12 15.69 -13.66 -2.07
CA PRO A 12 16.06 -14.13 -0.73
C PRO A 12 15.91 -13.03 0.34
N PHE A 13 16.22 -11.77 0.01
CA PHE A 13 16.02 -10.64 0.90
C PHE A 13 14.53 -10.38 1.18
N SER A 14 13.70 -10.53 0.14
CA SER A 14 12.24 -10.42 0.26
C SER A 14 11.65 -11.54 1.12
N LEU A 15 12.13 -12.77 0.96
CA LEU A 15 11.72 -13.88 1.82
C LEU A 15 12.04 -13.59 3.28
N LEU A 16 13.27 -13.14 3.57
CA LEU A 16 13.68 -12.76 4.92
C LEU A 16 12.83 -11.61 5.46
N ALA A 17 12.55 -10.60 4.64
CA ALA A 17 11.68 -9.48 5.01
C ALA A 17 10.26 -9.93 5.37
N ASN A 18 9.68 -10.85 4.58
CA ASN A 18 8.36 -11.40 4.83
C ASN A 18 8.31 -12.24 6.12
N ILE A 19 9.37 -13.00 6.42
CA ILE A 19 9.48 -13.74 7.70
C ILE A 19 9.53 -12.75 8.87
N MET A 20 10.33 -11.68 8.77
CA MET A 20 10.40 -10.64 9.81
C MET A 20 9.07 -9.90 10.00
N LEU A 21 8.37 -9.62 8.91
CA LEU A 21 7.05 -9.00 8.94
C LEU A 21 6.03 -9.93 9.60
N MET A 22 6.02 -11.22 9.25
CA MET A 22 5.13 -12.20 9.85
C MET A 22 5.39 -12.37 11.35
N THR A 23 6.66 -12.43 11.77
CA THR A 23 7.04 -12.45 13.18
C THR A 23 6.57 -11.18 13.89
N THR A 24 6.67 -10.01 13.24
CA THR A 24 6.15 -8.76 13.81
C THR A 24 4.64 -8.83 14.03
N PHE A 25 3.88 -9.38 13.07
CA PHE A 25 2.44 -9.56 13.24
C PHE A 25 2.12 -10.51 14.40
N ILE A 26 2.84 -11.62 14.54
CA ILE A 26 2.66 -12.54 15.67
C ILE A 26 2.91 -11.84 17.00
N ILE A 27 3.98 -11.04 17.11
CA ILE A 27 4.28 -10.28 18.32
C ILE A 27 3.19 -9.24 18.59
N CYS A 28 2.69 -8.54 17.57
CA CYS A 28 1.58 -7.60 17.73
C CYS A 28 0.33 -8.30 18.27
N LEU A 29 -0.03 -9.46 17.72
CA LEU A 29 -1.16 -10.25 18.20
C LEU A 29 -0.94 -10.71 19.65
N TYR A 30 0.27 -11.14 20.00
CA TYR A 30 0.61 -11.48 21.39
C TYR A 30 0.27 -10.33 22.35
N TYR A 31 0.73 -9.11 22.08
CA TYR A 31 0.45 -7.95 22.94
C TYR A 31 -1.02 -7.48 22.92
N ILE A 32 -1.71 -7.69 21.79
CA ILE A 32 -3.13 -7.38 21.68
C ILE A 32 -3.97 -8.30 22.57
N PHE A 33 -3.63 -9.60 22.59
CA PHE A 33 -4.31 -10.61 23.42
C PHE A 33 -3.73 -10.73 24.83
N GLU A 34 -2.64 -10.03 25.14
CA GLU A 34 -2.06 -9.99 26.48
C GLU A 34 -2.90 -9.10 27.40
N GLY A 35 -3.67 -9.72 28.29
CA GLY A 35 -4.56 -9.06 29.26
C GLY A 35 -6.01 -8.94 28.76
N GLU A 36 -6.86 -8.26 29.54
CA GLU A 36 -8.28 -8.17 29.24
C GLU A 36 -8.56 -7.28 28.00
N ILE A 37 -9.43 -7.77 27.13
CA ILE A 37 -9.98 -7.00 26.02
C ILE A 37 -11.26 -6.33 26.55
N SER A 38 -11.23 -5.02 26.74
CA SER A 38 -12.42 -4.28 27.14
C SER A 38 -13.29 -3.95 25.93
N TYR A 39 -14.52 -4.46 25.94
CA TYR A 39 -15.53 -4.22 24.91
C TYR A 39 -16.51 -3.10 25.27
N ILE A 40 -16.56 -2.70 26.55
CA ILE A 40 -17.67 -1.93 27.13
C ILE A 40 -17.64 -0.46 26.70
N ASP A 41 -16.44 0.12 26.52
CA ASP A 41 -16.27 1.55 26.21
C ASP A 41 -15.93 1.84 24.73
N LYS A 42 -16.11 0.86 23.83
CA LYS A 42 -15.73 1.00 22.42
C LYS A 42 -16.91 1.49 21.58
N ARG A 43 -16.66 2.46 20.70
CA ARG A 43 -17.67 2.95 19.77
C ARG A 43 -17.87 1.92 18.66
N VAL A 44 -19.10 1.42 18.54
CA VAL A 44 -19.48 0.46 17.49
C VAL A 44 -19.49 1.11 16.09
N ILE A 45 -19.83 2.41 16.02
CA ILE A 45 -19.87 3.18 14.78
C ILE A 45 -18.90 4.34 14.89
N GLY A 46 -17.93 4.39 13.97
CA GLY A 46 -16.99 5.50 13.84
C GLY A 46 -17.66 6.78 13.30
N ASN A 47 -16.97 7.91 13.40
CA ASN A 47 -17.48 9.17 12.85
C ASN A 47 -17.66 9.04 11.31
N PRO A 48 -18.87 9.27 10.76
CA PRO A 48 -19.10 9.20 9.31
C PRO A 48 -18.21 10.12 8.49
N ALA A 49 -17.80 11.27 9.05
CA ALA A 49 -16.89 12.20 8.39
C ALA A 49 -15.48 11.60 8.14
N ARG A 50 -15.12 10.54 8.86
CA ARG A 50 -13.84 9.83 8.71
C ARG A 50 -13.90 8.65 7.76
N PHE A 51 -15.10 8.25 7.30
CA PHE A 51 -15.25 7.12 6.37
C PHE A 51 -14.48 7.31 5.05
N PRO A 52 -14.42 8.50 4.44
CA PRO A 52 -13.58 8.72 3.25
C PRO A 52 -12.09 8.45 3.47
N ALA A 53 -11.55 8.90 4.61
CA ALA A 53 -10.16 8.66 4.97
C ALA A 53 -9.90 7.16 5.19
N PHE A 54 -10.77 6.50 5.96
CA PHE A 54 -10.70 5.05 6.20
C PHE A 54 -10.77 4.23 4.90
N LEU A 55 -11.69 4.58 4.01
CA LEU A 55 -11.83 3.95 2.69
C LEU A 55 -10.56 4.13 1.86
N SER A 56 -9.96 5.32 1.91
CA SER A 56 -8.68 5.60 1.26
C SER A 56 -7.54 4.75 1.84
N THR A 57 -7.49 4.54 3.16
CA THR A 57 -6.53 3.65 3.80
C THR A 57 -6.69 2.20 3.32
N ILE A 58 -7.93 1.69 3.23
CA ILE A 58 -8.20 0.33 2.73
C ILE A 58 -7.75 0.20 1.28
N ILE A 59 -8.12 1.17 0.44
CA ILE A 59 -7.75 1.20 -0.97
C ILE A 59 -6.23 1.20 -1.13
N PHE A 60 -5.52 1.98 -0.32
CA PHE A 60 -4.05 1.95 -0.27
C PHE A 60 -3.50 0.59 0.20
N ALA A 61 -4.12 -0.03 1.21
CA ALA A 61 -3.66 -1.31 1.77
C ALA A 61 -3.74 -2.48 0.77
N ILE A 62 -4.61 -2.39 -0.24
CA ILE A 62 -4.78 -3.39 -1.31
C ILE A 62 -3.99 -2.98 -2.57
N GLU A 63 -3.11 -1.98 -2.45
CA GLU A 63 -2.26 -1.54 -3.54
C GLU A 63 -1.19 -2.60 -3.89
N GLY A 64 -0.87 -2.70 -5.18
CA GLY A 64 0.03 -3.73 -5.71
C GLY A 64 -0.02 -3.87 -7.24
N ILE A 65 -0.84 -3.07 -7.94
CA ILE A 65 -1.01 -3.20 -9.39
C ILE A 65 0.30 -3.00 -10.17
N GLY A 66 1.20 -2.14 -9.66
CA GLY A 66 2.51 -1.90 -10.28
C GLY A 66 3.45 -3.12 -10.22
N VAL A 67 3.29 -3.99 -9.22
CA VAL A 67 4.13 -5.20 -9.07
C VAL A 67 3.49 -6.44 -9.71
N VAL A 68 2.19 -6.42 -10.00
CA VAL A 68 1.46 -7.56 -10.56
C VAL A 68 2.07 -8.05 -11.88
N MET A 69 2.22 -7.20 -12.88
CA MET A 69 2.73 -7.62 -14.19
C MET A 69 4.20 -8.11 -14.15
N PRO A 70 5.14 -7.42 -13.47
CA PRO A 70 6.51 -7.94 -13.32
C PRO A 70 6.58 -9.28 -12.58
N VAL A 71 5.74 -9.48 -11.56
CA VAL A 71 5.66 -10.74 -10.83
C VAL A 71 5.11 -11.85 -11.73
N GLU A 72 3.98 -11.62 -12.42
CA GLU A 72 3.40 -12.58 -13.36
C GLU A 72 4.41 -12.98 -14.45
N ASN A 73 5.10 -12.01 -15.06
CA ASN A 73 6.11 -12.24 -16.10
C ASN A 73 7.34 -13.05 -15.62
N THR A 74 7.57 -13.15 -14.32
CA THR A 74 8.69 -13.90 -13.74
C THR A 74 8.29 -15.25 -13.15
N MET A 75 6.99 -15.59 -13.17
CA MET A 75 6.49 -16.90 -12.74
C MET A 75 6.84 -18.00 -13.74
N LYS A 76 7.11 -19.21 -13.22
CA LYS A 76 7.32 -20.40 -14.06
C LYS A 76 6.07 -20.78 -14.87
N LYS A 77 4.88 -20.47 -14.34
CA LYS A 77 3.58 -20.72 -14.95
C LYS A 77 2.69 -19.48 -14.77
N PRO A 78 2.80 -18.47 -15.65
CA PRO A 78 2.04 -17.21 -15.54
C PRO A 78 0.52 -17.43 -15.53
N GLU A 79 0.02 -18.45 -16.25
CA GLU A 79 -1.40 -18.80 -16.33
C GLU A 79 -2.06 -19.06 -14.97
N HIS A 80 -1.31 -19.57 -13.98
CA HIS A 80 -1.83 -19.78 -12.61
C HIS A 80 -1.90 -18.50 -11.76
N PHE A 81 -1.40 -17.36 -12.25
CA PHE A 81 -1.48 -16.12 -11.50
C PHE A 81 -2.95 -15.70 -11.29
N LEU A 82 -3.73 -15.69 -12.38
CA LEU A 82 -5.18 -15.48 -12.38
C LEU A 82 -6.01 -16.78 -12.55
N GLY A 83 -5.42 -17.85 -13.11
CA GLY A 83 -6.09 -19.14 -13.33
C GLY A 83 -6.22 -19.99 -12.05
N CYS A 84 -6.61 -21.25 -12.17
CA CYS A 84 -6.73 -22.16 -11.01
C CYS A 84 -5.47 -23.02 -10.84
N PRO A 85 -4.85 -23.11 -9.64
CA PRO A 85 -5.13 -22.32 -8.42
C PRO A 85 -4.63 -20.86 -8.55
N SER A 86 -5.45 -19.89 -8.14
CA SER A 86 -5.14 -18.47 -8.32
C SER A 86 -4.21 -17.97 -7.22
N VAL A 87 -2.96 -17.72 -7.59
CA VAL A 87 -1.96 -17.19 -6.66
C VAL A 87 -2.38 -15.80 -6.14
N LEU A 88 -2.92 -14.94 -7.01
CA LEU A 88 -3.35 -13.60 -6.64
C LEU A 88 -4.50 -13.61 -5.63
N VAL A 89 -5.54 -14.40 -5.87
CA VAL A 89 -6.71 -14.46 -4.99
C VAL A 89 -6.34 -15.02 -3.62
N VAL A 90 -5.53 -16.08 -3.58
CA VAL A 90 -5.05 -16.67 -2.32
C VAL A 90 -4.23 -15.65 -1.52
N ALA A 91 -3.29 -14.96 -2.17
CA ALA A 91 -2.45 -13.96 -1.52
C ALA A 91 -3.28 -12.78 -0.97
N MET A 92 -4.18 -12.23 -1.78
CA MET A 92 -5.04 -11.11 -1.35
C MET A 92 -5.98 -11.50 -0.22
N THR A 93 -6.58 -12.69 -0.27
CA THR A 93 -7.47 -13.20 0.79
C THR A 93 -6.70 -13.36 2.11
N PHE A 94 -5.48 -13.90 2.05
CA PHE A 94 -4.62 -14.04 3.21
C PHE A 94 -4.27 -12.70 3.85
N ILE A 95 -3.85 -11.71 3.04
CA ILE A 95 -3.50 -10.36 3.51
C ILE A 95 -4.71 -9.66 4.12
N MET A 96 -5.86 -9.72 3.45
CA MET A 96 -7.12 -9.13 3.94
C MET A 96 -7.54 -9.71 5.29
N THR A 97 -7.36 -11.03 5.47
CA THR A 97 -7.66 -11.69 6.74
C THR A 97 -6.73 -11.19 7.85
N LEU A 98 -5.42 -11.11 7.59
CA LEU A 98 -4.45 -10.58 8.56
C LEU A 98 -4.74 -9.13 8.96
N TYR A 99 -5.01 -8.26 7.98
CA TYR A 99 -5.34 -6.86 8.24
C TYR A 99 -6.63 -6.72 9.03
N SER A 100 -7.66 -7.52 8.72
CA SER A 100 -8.93 -7.50 9.44
C SER A 100 -8.75 -7.93 10.90
N ILE A 101 -7.99 -8.99 11.17
CA ILE A 101 -7.70 -9.47 12.54
C ILE A 101 -6.96 -8.38 13.31
N LEU A 102 -5.86 -7.84 12.77
CA LEU A 102 -5.06 -6.82 13.44
C LEU A 102 -5.84 -5.52 13.64
N GLY A 103 -6.63 -5.09 12.66
CA GLY A 103 -7.45 -3.89 12.73
C GLY A 103 -8.54 -4.01 13.81
N LEU A 104 -9.28 -5.13 13.81
CA LEU A 104 -10.37 -5.36 14.74
C LEU A 104 -9.87 -5.49 16.18
N PHE A 105 -8.95 -6.43 16.44
CA PHE A 105 -8.47 -6.67 17.79
C PHE A 105 -7.54 -5.56 18.28
N GLY A 106 -6.80 -4.91 17.38
CA GLY A 106 -6.03 -3.71 17.71
C GLY A 106 -6.92 -2.57 18.20
N TYR A 107 -8.07 -2.34 17.56
CA TYR A 107 -9.05 -1.35 18.04
C TYR A 107 -9.64 -1.74 19.41
N PHE A 108 -9.98 -3.02 19.61
CA PHE A 108 -10.48 -3.47 20.91
C PHE A 108 -9.45 -3.32 22.03
N LYS A 109 -8.16 -3.52 21.76
CA LYS A 109 -7.12 -3.28 22.76
C LYS A 109 -6.90 -1.80 23.02
N TYR A 110 -6.54 -1.03 21.99
CA TYR A 110 -6.04 0.34 22.15
C TYR A 110 -7.12 1.41 22.07
N GLY A 111 -8.22 1.18 21.36
CA GLY A 111 -9.31 2.16 21.24
C GLY A 111 -8.83 3.50 20.67
N ASP A 112 -9.22 4.60 21.31
CA ASP A 112 -8.96 5.96 20.82
C ASP A 112 -7.49 6.40 20.98
N VAL A 113 -6.67 5.68 21.76
CA VAL A 113 -5.22 5.98 21.88
C VAL A 113 -4.38 5.32 20.78
N LEU A 114 -5.01 4.57 19.88
CA LEU A 114 -4.33 3.89 18.77
C LEU A 114 -3.64 4.90 17.85
N ARG A 115 -2.31 4.78 17.76
CA ARG A 115 -1.50 5.56 16.80
C ARG A 115 -1.62 5.04 15.36
N ALA A 116 -1.15 5.84 14.40
CA ALA A 116 -1.18 5.56 12.95
C ALA A 116 -0.61 4.20 12.51
N SER A 117 0.23 3.56 13.32
CA SER A 117 0.67 2.18 13.12
C SER A 117 0.56 1.41 14.43
N ILE A 118 0.14 0.15 14.37
CA ILE A 118 -0.03 -0.69 15.56
C ILE A 118 1.29 -0.90 16.32
N THR A 119 2.41 -0.97 15.60
CA THR A 119 3.74 -1.15 16.19
C THR A 119 4.19 0.05 17.03
N LEU A 120 3.63 1.24 16.80
CA LEU A 120 3.90 2.43 17.61
C LEU A 120 3.23 2.38 19.00
N ASN A 121 2.25 1.50 19.19
CA ASN A 121 1.56 1.30 20.46
C ASN A 121 2.20 0.20 21.31
N LEU A 122 3.21 -0.50 20.80
CA LEU A 122 3.95 -1.50 21.56
C LEU A 122 4.83 -0.84 22.63
N PRO A 123 4.89 -1.39 23.86
CA PRO A 123 5.71 -0.86 24.95
C PRO A 123 7.20 -0.85 24.56
N LEU A 124 7.98 0.07 25.12
CA LEU A 124 9.42 0.15 24.81
C LEU A 124 10.28 -0.65 25.80
N ASP A 125 9.69 -1.11 26.90
CA ASP A 125 10.43 -1.68 28.02
C ASP A 125 10.64 -3.20 27.87
N HIS A 126 9.86 -3.84 26.99
CA HIS A 126 9.87 -5.29 26.81
C HIS A 126 10.65 -5.70 25.56
N TRP A 127 11.53 -6.69 25.71
CA TRP A 127 12.37 -7.21 24.64
C TRP A 127 11.59 -7.61 23.36
N PRO A 128 10.46 -8.34 23.42
CA PRO A 128 9.72 -8.71 22.22
C PRO A 128 9.20 -7.51 21.43
N ALA A 129 8.81 -6.43 22.11
CA ALA A 129 8.30 -5.23 21.46
C ALA A 129 9.42 -4.45 20.73
N ILE A 130 10.62 -4.42 21.31
CA ILE A 130 11.80 -3.85 20.64
C ILE A 130 12.14 -4.69 19.39
N CYS A 131 12.13 -6.01 19.51
CA CYS A 131 12.35 -6.92 18.37
C CYS A 131 11.34 -6.66 17.24
N ALA A 132 10.05 -6.52 17.55
CA ALA A 132 9.02 -6.21 16.56
C ALA A 132 9.29 -4.89 15.81
N LYS A 133 9.70 -3.83 16.52
CA LYS A 133 10.07 -2.55 15.91
C LYS A 133 11.31 -2.67 15.02
N CYS A 134 12.31 -3.44 15.43
CA CYS A 134 13.49 -3.73 14.61
C CYS A 134 13.15 -4.56 13.37
N PHE A 135 12.34 -5.62 13.53
CA PHE A 135 11.94 -6.52 12.44
C PHE A 135 11.12 -5.80 11.38
N ILE A 136 10.15 -4.96 11.75
CA ILE A 136 9.39 -4.21 10.74
C ILE A 136 10.24 -3.16 10.03
N SER A 137 11.16 -2.52 10.75
CA SER A 137 12.08 -1.56 10.15
C SER A 137 13.01 -2.25 9.15
N LEU A 138 13.54 -3.42 9.51
CA LEU A 138 14.40 -4.20 8.62
C LEU A 138 13.63 -4.81 7.46
N SER A 139 12.39 -5.25 7.67
CA SER A 139 11.55 -5.75 6.59
C SER A 139 11.28 -4.65 5.57
N ILE A 140 10.97 -3.42 6.01
CA ILE A 140 10.78 -2.27 5.11
C ILE A 140 12.08 -1.97 4.34
N LEU A 141 13.25 -2.02 5.01
CA LEU A 141 14.53 -1.81 4.35
C LEU A 141 14.80 -2.85 3.25
N PHE A 142 14.47 -4.11 3.50
CA PHE A 142 14.68 -5.21 2.55
C PHE A 142 13.62 -5.26 1.43
N THR A 143 12.41 -4.76 1.65
CA THR A 143 11.39 -4.66 0.59
C THR A 143 11.52 -3.39 -0.25
N TYR A 144 12.14 -2.32 0.25
CA TYR A 144 12.34 -1.08 -0.48
C TYR A 144 12.99 -1.25 -1.88
N PRO A 145 14.03 -2.09 -2.06
CA PRO A 145 14.58 -2.38 -3.39
C PRO A 145 13.58 -2.97 -4.39
N LEU A 146 12.58 -3.75 -3.94
CA LEU A 146 11.57 -4.35 -4.81
C LEU A 146 10.61 -3.28 -5.34
N HIS A 147 10.10 -2.41 -4.46
CA HIS A 147 9.25 -1.29 -4.89
C HIS A 147 10.02 -0.35 -5.82
N PHE A 148 11.27 -0.07 -5.49
CA PHE A 148 12.14 0.76 -6.31
C PHE A 148 12.47 0.15 -7.67
N TYR A 149 12.59 -1.17 -7.76
CA TYR A 149 12.84 -1.88 -9.03
C TYR A 149 11.75 -1.59 -10.05
N VAL A 150 10.47 -1.64 -9.66
CA VAL A 150 9.34 -1.37 -10.57
C VAL A 150 9.39 0.08 -11.09
N VAL A 151 9.62 1.04 -10.20
CA VAL A 151 9.72 2.46 -10.59
C VAL A 151 10.83 2.69 -11.60
N ILE A 152 12.00 2.09 -11.37
CA ILE A 152 13.13 2.25 -12.28
C ILE A 152 12.96 1.45 -13.58
N ASP A 153 12.36 0.27 -13.54
CA ASP A 153 12.07 -0.49 -14.76
C ASP A 153 11.13 0.31 -15.67
N MET A 154 10.06 0.89 -15.10
CA MET A 154 9.13 1.76 -15.82
C MET A 154 9.82 3.01 -16.37
N PHE A 155 10.60 3.71 -15.55
CA PHE A 155 11.37 4.88 -15.98
C PHE A 155 12.34 4.53 -17.12
N THR A 156 13.06 3.42 -16.98
CA THR A 156 14.03 2.95 -17.97
C THR A 156 13.34 2.63 -19.30
N ARG A 157 12.24 1.88 -19.30
CA ARG A 157 11.49 1.56 -20.52
C ARG A 157 11.02 2.80 -21.26
N TYR A 158 10.59 3.84 -20.54
CA TYR A 158 10.15 5.10 -21.14
C TYR A 158 11.31 5.93 -21.70
N THR A 159 12.45 5.93 -20.99
CA THR A 159 13.59 6.79 -21.32
C THR A 159 14.57 6.17 -22.33
N THR A 160 14.73 4.85 -22.36
CA THR A 160 15.65 4.14 -23.27
C THR A 160 15.46 4.50 -24.76
N PRO A 161 14.23 4.59 -25.31
CA PRO A 161 14.02 4.97 -26.71
C PRO A 161 14.45 6.40 -27.04
N HIS A 162 14.53 7.27 -26.03
CA HIS A 162 14.75 8.71 -26.19
C HIS A 162 16.19 9.15 -25.89
N ILE A 163 17.04 8.24 -25.38
CA ILE A 163 18.41 8.55 -24.94
C ILE A 163 19.44 7.70 -25.67
N GLN A 164 20.48 8.35 -26.17
CA GLN A 164 21.65 7.69 -26.77
C GLN A 164 22.31 6.72 -25.79
N GLU A 165 22.69 5.53 -26.26
CA GLU A 165 23.21 4.43 -25.45
C GLU A 165 24.35 4.84 -24.49
N LYS A 166 25.22 5.77 -24.93
CA LYS A 166 26.33 6.30 -24.11
C LYS A 166 25.87 6.94 -22.80
N TYR A 167 24.72 7.60 -22.78
CA TYR A 167 24.22 8.32 -21.61
C TYR A 167 23.23 7.51 -20.77
N GLN A 168 22.74 6.37 -21.27
CA GLN A 168 21.70 5.58 -20.58
C GLN A 168 22.10 5.15 -19.15
N ASN A 169 23.34 4.68 -18.96
CA ASN A 169 23.82 4.31 -17.62
C ASN A 169 23.88 5.50 -16.66
N ILE A 170 24.34 6.66 -17.13
CA ILE A 170 24.44 7.88 -16.31
C ILE A 170 23.04 8.37 -15.95
N THR A 171 22.13 8.41 -16.92
CA THR A 171 20.74 8.83 -16.69
C THR A 171 20.06 7.91 -15.68
N GLN A 172 20.25 6.59 -15.78
CA GLN A 172 19.69 5.65 -14.82
C GLN A 172 20.23 5.88 -13.40
N ILE A 173 21.54 6.14 -13.24
CA ILE A 173 22.13 6.39 -11.92
C ILE A 173 21.58 7.70 -11.33
N LEU A 174 21.55 8.78 -12.12
CA LEU A 174 21.02 10.07 -11.68
C LEU A 174 19.54 9.99 -11.32
N ALA A 175 18.72 9.33 -12.14
CA ALA A 175 17.31 9.12 -11.86
C ALA A 175 17.11 8.34 -10.55
N ARG A 176 17.92 7.30 -10.31
CA ARG A 176 17.86 6.52 -9.07
C ARG A 176 18.16 7.38 -7.84
N ILE A 177 19.21 8.20 -7.89
CA ILE A 177 19.58 9.10 -6.80
C ILE A 177 18.47 10.13 -6.57
N ALA A 178 17.98 10.76 -7.64
CA ALA A 178 16.93 11.77 -7.57
C ALA A 178 15.64 11.24 -6.91
N ILE A 179 15.19 10.04 -7.30
CA ILE A 179 13.98 9.43 -6.72
C ILE A 179 14.17 9.11 -5.24
N VAL A 180 15.32 8.55 -4.84
CA VAL A 180 15.59 8.24 -3.42
C VAL A 180 15.65 9.53 -2.58
N CYS A 181 16.35 10.56 -3.08
CA CYS A 181 16.40 11.87 -2.43
C CYS A 181 15.02 12.51 -2.31
N PHE A 182 14.19 12.40 -3.35
CA PHE A 182 12.82 12.90 -3.34
C PHE A 182 11.95 12.18 -2.30
N CYS A 183 12.00 10.85 -2.24
CA CYS A 183 11.29 10.07 -1.21
C CYS A 183 11.76 10.44 0.20
N GLY A 184 13.07 10.58 0.41
CA GLY A 184 13.64 11.02 1.70
C GLY A 184 13.19 12.43 2.08
N GLY A 185 13.16 13.35 1.11
CA GLY A 185 12.69 14.72 1.30
C GLY A 185 11.23 14.78 1.75
N ILE A 186 10.35 13.99 1.13
CA ILE A 186 8.94 13.89 1.55
C ILE A 186 8.84 13.36 3.00
N GLY A 187 9.61 12.32 3.34
CA GLY A 187 9.60 11.75 4.69
C GLY A 187 10.03 12.75 5.77
N ILE A 188 10.98 13.64 5.47
CA ILE A 188 11.42 14.70 6.36
C ILE A 188 10.37 15.83 6.45
N ALA A 189 9.79 16.21 5.31
CA ALA A 189 8.84 17.33 5.24
C ALA A 189 7.49 17.01 5.91
N LEU A 190 6.99 15.78 5.76
CA LEU A 190 5.67 15.35 6.23
C LEU A 190 5.78 14.08 7.08
N PRO A 191 6.08 14.17 8.40
CA PRO A 191 6.17 13.01 9.30
C PRO A 191 4.79 12.47 9.71
N MET A 192 3.82 12.54 8.79
CA MET A 192 2.39 12.32 9.02
C MET A 192 1.94 11.10 8.22
N LEU A 193 2.34 9.92 8.71
CA LEU A 193 2.19 8.64 7.99
C LEU A 193 0.75 8.37 7.55
N GLU A 194 -0.22 8.57 8.44
CA GLU A 194 -1.64 8.35 8.18
C GLU A 194 -2.14 9.20 7.00
N GLN A 195 -1.80 10.49 6.98
CA GLN A 195 -2.24 11.39 5.93
C GLN A 195 -1.55 11.11 4.60
N ILE A 196 -0.27 10.72 4.61
CA ILE A 196 0.41 10.28 3.40
C ILE A 196 -0.27 9.04 2.82
N ILE A 197 -0.61 8.06 3.67
CA ILE A 197 -1.31 6.85 3.23
C ILE A 197 -2.67 7.21 2.63
N ASN A 198 -3.43 8.08 3.30
CA ASN A 198 -4.77 8.45 2.85
C ASN A 198 -4.75 9.23 1.55
N ILE A 199 -3.85 10.20 1.38
CA ILE A 199 -3.75 10.97 0.12
C ILE A 199 -3.28 10.07 -1.03
N VAL A 200 -2.35 9.14 -0.77
CA VAL A 200 -1.83 8.26 -1.82
C VAL A 200 -2.91 7.28 -2.28
N GLY A 201 -3.65 6.67 -1.35
CA GLY A 201 -4.79 5.81 -1.67
C GLY A 201 -5.92 6.56 -2.39
N ALA A 202 -6.32 7.72 -1.87
CA ALA A 202 -7.38 8.53 -2.45
C ALA A 202 -7.02 9.01 -3.87
N LEU A 203 -5.83 9.55 -4.07
CA LEU A 203 -5.40 10.15 -5.33
C LEU A 203 -4.94 9.11 -6.34
N PHE A 204 -3.86 8.41 -6.04
CA PHE A 204 -3.16 7.60 -7.06
C PHE A 204 -3.91 6.30 -7.34
N TYR A 205 -4.34 5.58 -6.29
CA TYR A 205 -5.00 4.30 -6.51
C TYR A 205 -6.42 4.45 -7.04
N SER A 206 -7.20 5.45 -6.60
CA SER A 206 -8.52 5.68 -7.21
C SER A 206 -8.42 5.92 -8.72
N ILE A 207 -7.39 6.64 -9.17
CA ILE A 207 -7.14 6.87 -10.61
C ILE A 207 -6.64 5.60 -11.30
N LEU A 208 -5.55 5.01 -10.81
CA LEU A 208 -4.83 3.91 -11.49
C LEU A 208 -5.47 2.53 -11.28
N GLY A 209 -6.05 2.29 -10.11
CA GLY A 209 -6.60 1.00 -9.70
C GLY A 209 -8.11 0.86 -9.94
N LEU A 210 -8.87 1.96 -9.97
CA LEU A 210 -10.33 1.93 -10.15
C LEU A 210 -10.79 2.58 -11.46
N ILE A 211 -10.50 3.87 -11.66
CA ILE A 211 -11.02 4.64 -12.79
C ILE A 211 -10.44 4.14 -14.12
N ILE A 212 -9.12 4.05 -14.24
CA ILE A 212 -8.46 3.65 -15.50
C ILE A 212 -8.87 2.22 -15.91
N PRO A 213 -8.81 1.19 -15.06
CA PRO A 213 -9.25 -0.15 -15.44
C PRO A 213 -10.72 -0.20 -15.86
N GLY A 214 -11.60 0.53 -15.16
CA GLY A 214 -13.02 0.62 -15.52
C GLY A 214 -13.24 1.25 -16.90
N ILE A 215 -12.49 2.31 -17.23
CA ILE A 215 -12.55 2.95 -18.55
C ILE A 215 -12.00 2.01 -19.63
N VAL A 216 -10.83 1.44 -19.40
CA VAL A 216 -10.14 0.55 -20.36
C VAL A 216 -10.99 -0.69 -20.67
N GLU A 217 -11.57 -1.34 -19.66
CA GLU A 217 -12.44 -2.50 -19.88
C GLU A 217 -13.70 -2.12 -20.68
N THR A 218 -14.27 -0.93 -20.42
CA THR A 218 -15.44 -0.42 -21.14
C THR A 218 -15.14 -0.17 -22.61
N ILE A 219 -13.99 0.47 -22.92
CA ILE A 219 -13.54 0.72 -24.30
C ILE A 219 -13.23 -0.60 -25.00
N PHE A 220 -12.49 -1.49 -24.34
CA PHE A 220 -12.06 -2.76 -24.93
C PHE A 220 -13.22 -3.71 -25.24
N ARG A 221 -14.27 -3.71 -24.39
CA ARG A 221 -15.46 -4.56 -24.57
C ARG A 221 -16.65 -3.82 -25.20
N TRP A 222 -16.42 -2.69 -25.85
CA TRP A 222 -17.48 -1.85 -26.41
C TRP A 222 -18.39 -2.60 -27.39
N GLU A 223 -17.84 -3.51 -28.19
CA GLU A 223 -18.60 -4.31 -29.17
C GLU A 223 -19.42 -5.44 -28.53
N ASN A 224 -19.07 -5.89 -27.31
CA ASN A 224 -19.76 -6.97 -26.61
C ASN A 224 -19.78 -6.73 -25.10
N LEU A 225 -20.74 -5.91 -24.68
CA LEU A 225 -20.95 -5.50 -23.29
C LEU A 225 -21.64 -6.58 -22.42
N GLY A 226 -21.85 -7.78 -22.96
CA GLY A 226 -22.49 -8.90 -22.30
C GLY A 226 -24.02 -8.78 -22.22
N ARG A 227 -24.67 -9.78 -21.59
CA ARG A 227 -26.13 -9.80 -21.43
C ARG A 227 -26.58 -8.59 -20.61
N PHE A 228 -27.58 -7.84 -21.12
CA PHE A 228 -28.12 -6.61 -20.52
C PHE A 228 -27.09 -5.49 -20.25
N ASN A 229 -25.97 -5.44 -20.97
CA ASN A 229 -24.90 -4.45 -20.75
C ASN A 229 -24.37 -4.44 -19.30
N TRP A 230 -24.37 -5.60 -18.62
CA TRP A 230 -23.90 -5.71 -17.23
C TRP A 230 -22.48 -5.17 -17.03
N ILE A 231 -21.59 -5.35 -18.01
CA ILE A 231 -20.21 -4.87 -17.96
C ILE A 231 -20.16 -3.34 -17.86
N MET A 232 -21.03 -2.64 -18.60
CA MET A 232 -21.13 -1.18 -18.56
C MET A 232 -21.58 -0.69 -17.18
N TRP A 233 -22.63 -1.29 -16.61
CA TRP A 233 -23.13 -0.91 -15.29
C TRP A 233 -22.11 -1.17 -14.18
N LYS A 234 -21.45 -2.33 -14.21
CA LYS A 234 -20.36 -2.68 -13.31
C LYS A 234 -19.22 -1.65 -13.38
N ASN A 235 -18.75 -1.33 -14.58
CA ASN A 235 -17.65 -0.38 -14.77
C ASN A 235 -18.04 1.05 -14.40
N MET A 236 -19.26 1.48 -14.73
CA MET A 236 -19.79 2.78 -14.32
C MET A 236 -19.82 2.91 -12.79
N PHE A 237 -20.24 1.86 -12.08
CA PHE A 237 -20.22 1.83 -10.63
C PHE A 237 -18.80 1.92 -10.06
N ILE A 238 -17.84 1.17 -10.63
CA ILE A 238 -16.42 1.22 -10.22
C ILE A 238 -15.83 2.62 -10.44
N ILE A 239 -16.09 3.25 -11.59
CA ILE A 239 -15.61 4.59 -11.91
C ILE A 239 -16.22 5.62 -10.95
N LEU A 240 -17.53 5.56 -10.72
CA LEU A 240 -18.22 6.47 -9.81
C LEU A 240 -17.66 6.32 -8.39
N PHE A 241 -17.49 5.09 -7.92
CA PHE A 241 -16.89 4.81 -6.62
C PHE A 241 -15.46 5.34 -6.53
N GLY A 242 -14.66 5.19 -7.59
CA GLY A 242 -13.31 5.76 -7.68
C GLY A 242 -13.31 7.29 -7.62
N ILE A 243 -14.23 7.97 -8.31
CA ILE A 243 -14.37 9.44 -8.27
C ILE A 243 -14.80 9.90 -6.87
N CYS A 244 -15.77 9.22 -6.26
CA CYS A 244 -16.22 9.54 -4.91
C CYS A 244 -15.08 9.36 -3.89
N SER A 245 -14.35 8.24 -3.96
CA SER A 245 -13.16 7.97 -3.13
C SER A 245 -12.09 9.06 -3.31
N LEU A 246 -11.78 9.42 -4.56
CA LEU A 246 -10.82 10.46 -4.90
C LEU A 246 -11.18 11.82 -4.28
N LEU A 247 -12.41 12.29 -4.51
CA LEU A 247 -12.83 13.62 -4.05
C LEU A 247 -12.94 13.67 -2.53
N SER A 248 -13.64 12.70 -1.94
CA SER A 248 -13.89 12.70 -0.50
C SER A 248 -12.62 12.40 0.32
N GLY A 249 -11.78 11.46 -0.13
CA GLY A 249 -10.51 11.12 0.52
C GLY A 249 -9.50 12.27 0.48
N CYS A 250 -9.36 12.94 -0.67
CA CYS A 250 -8.50 14.12 -0.79
C CYS A 250 -9.01 15.28 0.06
N ALA A 251 -10.31 15.57 0.05
CA ALA A 251 -10.88 16.68 0.83
C ALA A 251 -10.64 16.50 2.34
N VAL A 252 -10.92 15.31 2.88
CA VAL A 252 -10.70 15.02 4.31
C VAL A 252 -9.21 15.09 4.66
N THR A 253 -8.35 14.49 3.84
CA THR A 253 -6.91 14.43 4.13
C THR A 253 -6.25 15.80 4.06
N ILE A 254 -6.61 16.63 3.08
CA ILE A 254 -6.10 18.01 2.98
C ILE A 254 -6.57 18.84 4.19
N SER A 255 -7.82 18.70 4.59
CA SER A 255 -8.35 19.38 5.79
C SER A 255 -7.54 18.99 7.04
N ASP A 256 -7.26 17.71 7.24
CA ASP A 256 -6.45 17.22 8.37
C ASP A 256 -5.00 17.75 8.34
N ILE A 257 -4.38 17.82 7.17
CA ILE A 257 -3.02 18.36 7.01
C ILE A 257 -3.01 19.83 7.39
N ILE A 258 -3.96 20.63 6.90
CA ILE A 258 -4.05 22.06 7.21
C ILE A 258 -4.24 22.28 8.72
N ILE A 259 -5.13 21.52 9.35
CA ILE A 259 -5.38 21.61 10.80
C ILE A 259 -4.10 21.32 11.59
N LYS A 260 -3.42 20.20 11.29
CA LYS A 260 -2.18 19.83 12.00
C LYS A 260 -1.01 20.77 11.73
N LEU A 261 -0.91 21.36 10.54
CA LEU A 261 0.11 22.38 10.25
C LEU A 261 -0.14 23.68 11.03
N LYS A 262 -1.41 24.06 11.18
CA LYS A 262 -1.80 25.23 11.98
C LYS A 262 -1.47 25.02 13.46
N GLU A 263 -1.74 23.83 14.00
CA GLU A 263 -1.37 23.47 15.38
C GLU A 263 0.14 23.48 15.61
N ARG A 264 0.96 23.14 14.60
CA ARG A 264 2.43 23.12 14.73
C ARG A 264 3.07 24.52 14.69
N THR A 265 2.35 25.51 14.16
CA THR A 265 2.85 26.88 13.96
C THR A 265 2.35 27.83 15.05
N SER A 266 1.32 27.44 15.81
CA SER A 266 0.84 28.14 17.01
C SER A 266 1.60 27.70 18.26
#